data_AF-A0A536HJ81-F1
#
_entry.id   AF-A0A536HJ81-F1
#
_cell.length_a   1.000
_cell.length_b   1.000
_cell.length_c   1.000
_cell.angle_alpha   90.00
_cell.angle_beta   90.00
_cell.angle_gamma   90.00
#
_symmetry.space_group_name_H-M   'P 1'
#
loop_
_entity.id
_entity.type
_entity.pdbx_description
1 polymer ?
#
loop_
_entity_poly.entity_id
_entity_poly.type
_entity_poly.pdbx_seq_one_letter_code
_entity_poly.pdbx_strand_id
1 'polypeptide(L)' 'MIKQARAAAMLPAQDLARAKAFYRDKLGLTPTQEDQDPRGGVMYELSGGTGFAVFLSSGKASGTHTQLALEVPDVEAA' A
#
# COMPACT_ATOMS: atom_id res chain seq x y z
N MET A 1 7.43 -4.87 -24.61
CA MET A 1 5.99 -5.20 -24.52
C MET A 1 5.63 -5.32 -23.05
N ILE A 2 4.64 -4.57 -22.55
CA ILE A 2 4.31 -4.49 -21.10
C ILE A 2 3.00 -5.22 -20.73
N LYS A 3 2.35 -5.88 -21.69
CA LYS A 3 1.04 -6.54 -21.50
C LYS A 3 1.02 -7.66 -20.44
N GLN A 4 2.20 -8.20 -20.10
CA GLN A 4 2.35 -9.26 -19.08
C GLN A 4 2.95 -8.71 -17.78
N ALA A 5 3.27 -7.41 -17.71
CA ALA A 5 3.83 -6.84 -16.50
C ALA A 5 2.77 -6.73 -15.40
N ARG A 6 3.22 -6.82 -14.15
CA ARG A 6 2.41 -6.51 -12.98
C ARG A 6 2.63 -5.06 -12.59
N ALA A 7 1.57 -4.40 -12.11
CA ALA A 7 1.63 -3.06 -11.57
C ALA A 7 1.39 -3.11 -10.06
N ALA A 8 1.95 -2.13 -9.36
CA ALA A 8 1.69 -1.89 -7.95
C ALA A 8 1.30 -0.42 -7.76
N ALA A 9 0.36 -0.16 -6.85
CA ALA A 9 0.01 1.20 -6.46
C ALA A 9 1.11 1.81 -5.57
N MET A 10 1.29 3.13 -5.66
CA MET A 10 2.27 3.88 -4.86
C MET A 10 1.52 4.96 -4.08
N LEU A 11 1.39 4.76 -2.77
CA LEU A 11 0.55 5.60 -1.90
C LEU A 11 1.42 6.56 -1.06
N PRO A 12 1.27 7.89 -1.22
CA PRO A 12 1.98 8.84 -0.38
C PRO A 12 1.37 8.89 1.03
N ALA A 13 2.22 8.85 2.06
CA ALA A 13 1.85 9.09 3.44
C ALA A 13 2.70 10.21 4.04
N GLN A 14 2.11 11.03 4.91
CA GLN A 14 2.85 12.04 5.70
C GLN A 14 3.39 11.47 7.02
N ASP A 15 2.88 10.30 7.42
CA ASP A 15 3.26 9.59 8.64
C ASP A 15 3.22 8.09 8.33
N LEU A 16 4.41 7.52 8.13
CA LEU A 16 4.57 6.12 7.74
C LEU A 16 4.22 5.18 8.90
N ALA A 17 4.51 5.57 10.14
CA ALA A 17 4.19 4.76 11.32
C ALA A 17 2.67 4.63 11.50
N ARG A 18 1.94 5.74 11.35
CA ARG A 18 0.47 5.74 11.36
C ARG A 18 -0.10 4.90 10.22
N ALA A 19 0.46 5.00 9.01
CA ALA A 19 0.01 4.20 7.88
C ALA A 19 0.23 2.70 8.14
N LYS A 20 1.41 2.29 8.60
CA LYS A 20 1.70 0.90 8.99
C LYS A 20 0.75 0.38 10.06
N ALA A 21 0.47 1.20 11.07
CA ALA A 21 -0.49 0.83 12.12
C ALA A 21 -1.90 0.63 11.55
N PHE A 22 -2.36 1.50 10.65
CA PHE A 22 -3.65 1.31 9.99
C PHE A 22 -3.72 0.00 9.23
N TYR A 23 -2.76 -0.30 8.34
CA TYR A 23 -2.78 -1.52 7.53
C TYR A 23 -2.72 -2.79 8.39
N ARG A 24 -1.92 -2.79 9.45
CA ARG A 24 -1.84 -3.90 10.40
C ARG A 24 -3.13 -4.07 11.20
N ASP A 25 -3.60 -3.00 11.83
CA ASP A 25 -4.66 -3.10 12.84
C ASP A 25 -6.07 -3.13 12.23
N LYS A 26 -6.23 -2.62 11.00
CA LYS A 26 -7.53 -2.59 10.29
C LYS A 26 -7.66 -3.66 9.24
N LEU A 27 -6.58 -4.01 8.55
CA LEU A 27 -6.62 -4.97 7.45
C LEU A 27 -5.78 -6.23 7.72
N GLY A 28 -5.14 -6.35 8.89
CA GLY A 28 -4.28 -7.49 9.20
C GLY A 28 -3.01 -7.58 8.35
N LEU A 29 -2.66 -6.51 7.61
CA LEU A 29 -1.55 -6.51 6.66
C LEU A 29 -0.25 -6.05 7.32
N THR A 30 0.80 -6.84 7.17
CA THR A 30 2.17 -6.47 7.54
C THR A 30 3.03 -6.29 6.29
N PRO A 31 3.97 -5.33 6.27
CA PRO A 31 4.88 -5.18 5.13
C PRO A 31 5.69 -6.44 4.86
N THR A 32 5.86 -6.80 3.59
CA THR A 32 6.81 -7.84 3.17
C THR A 32 8.22 -7.28 2.96
N GLN A 33 8.32 -5.98 2.71
CA GLN A 33 9.58 -5.26 2.61
C GLN A 33 9.46 -3.90 3.28
N GLU A 34 10.50 -3.51 4.00
CA GLU A 34 10.68 -2.15 4.51
C GLU A 34 12.04 -1.64 4.04
N ASP A 35 12.05 -0.41 3.53
CA ASP A 35 13.29 0.27 3.17
C ASP A 35 14.15 0.50 4.43
N GLN A 36 15.46 0.39 4.28
CA GLN A 36 16.41 0.70 5.35
C GLN A 36 16.58 2.21 5.56
N ASP A 37 16.29 3.04 4.56
CA ASP A 37 16.16 4.49 4.77
C ASP A 37 14.82 4.77 5.48
N PRO A 38 14.81 5.42 6.65
CA PRO A 38 13.59 5.80 7.36
C PRO A 38 12.65 6.71 6.56
N ARG A 39 13.17 7.40 5.53
CA ARG A 39 12.39 8.21 4.57
C ARG A 39 11.91 7.41 3.37
N GLY A 40 12.31 6.15 3.27
CA GLY A 40 11.83 5.21 2.27
C GLY A 40 10.38 4.78 2.53
N GLY A 41 10.01 3.65 1.94
CA GLY A 41 8.65 3.12 2.02
C GLY A 41 8.57 1.70 2.55
N VAL A 42 7.35 1.22 2.62
CA VAL A 42 7.03 -0.18 2.91
C VAL A 42 6.24 -0.75 1.74
N MET A 43 6.47 -2.03 1.42
CA MET A 43 5.72 -2.76 0.40
C MET A 43 4.81 -3.78 1.06
N TYR A 44 3.58 -3.88 0.57
CA TYR A 44 2.62 -4.92 0.91
C TYR A 44 2.37 -5.77 -0.33
N GLU A 45 2.73 -7.05 -0.27
CA GLU A 45 2.39 -8.02 -1.30
C GLU A 45 1.01 -8.62 -1.03
N LEU A 46 0.25 -8.80 -2.11
CA LEU A 46 -1.07 -9.41 -2.13
C LEU A 46 -1.06 -10.60 -3.09
N SER A 47 -2.21 -11.27 -3.21
CA SER A 47 -2.37 -12.42 -4.11
C SER A 47 -2.04 -12.10 -5.57
N GLY A 48 -1.69 -13.13 -6.35
CA GLY A 48 -1.35 -12.97 -7.78
C GLY A 48 -0.08 -12.16 -8.05
N GLY A 49 0.72 -11.88 -7.02
CA GLY A 49 1.90 -11.01 -7.10
C GLY A 49 1.56 -9.55 -7.36
N THR A 50 0.36 -9.13 -6.95
CA THR A 50 -0.04 -7.72 -6.88
C THR A 50 0.39 -7.12 -5.55
N GLY A 51 0.24 -5.82 -5.40
CA GLY A 51 0.58 -5.17 -4.15
C GLY A 51 0.53 -3.65 -4.25
N PHE A 52 0.95 -3.02 -3.17
CA PHE A 52 1.08 -1.58 -3.10
C PHE A 52 2.20 -1.20 -2.13
N ALA A 53 2.85 -0.07 -2.42
CA ALA A 53 3.79 0.53 -1.49
C ALA A 53 3.19 1.77 -0.85
N VAL A 54 3.64 2.05 0.37
CA VAL A 54 3.38 3.29 1.08
C VAL A 54 4.71 3.96 1.33
N PHE A 55 4.87 5.21 0.92
CA PHE A 55 6.14 5.93 1.05
C PHE A 55 5.94 7.26 1.77
N LEU A 56 7.00 7.72 2.46
CA LEU A 56 6.99 9.03 3.09
C LEU A 56 7.04 10.13 2.02
N SER A 57 6.01 10.96 1.95
CA SER A 57 5.89 12.05 0.97
C SER A 57 6.11 13.41 1.62
N SER A 58 6.82 14.29 0.91
CA SER A 58 6.90 15.72 1.25
C SER A 58 5.63 16.48 0.87
N GLY A 59 4.78 15.89 0.03
CA GLY A 59 3.47 16.43 -0.36
C GLY A 59 2.32 15.86 0.47
N LYS A 60 1.14 16.47 0.31
CA LYS A 60 -0.11 15.96 0.88
C LYS A 60 -0.97 15.37 -0.23
N ALA A 61 -1.41 14.12 -0.07
CA ALA A 61 -2.41 13.53 -0.95
C ALA A 61 -3.69 14.36 -0.90
N SER A 62 -4.30 14.67 -2.05
CA SER A 62 -5.52 15.49 -2.07
C SER A 62 -6.69 14.79 -1.37
N GLY A 63 -6.72 13.45 -1.39
CA GLY A 63 -7.84 12.64 -0.91
C GLY A 63 -9.10 12.80 -1.76
N THR A 64 -9.03 13.50 -2.89
CA THR A 64 -10.17 13.80 -3.78
C THR A 64 -10.34 12.78 -4.91
N HIS A 65 -9.54 11.72 -4.91
CA HIS A 65 -9.61 10.65 -5.90
C HIS A 65 -9.25 9.30 -5.25
N THR A 66 -9.71 8.23 -5.87
CA THR A 66 -9.34 6.86 -5.51
C THR A 66 -7.83 6.66 -5.70
N GLN A 67 -7.19 5.99 -4.75
CA GLN A 67 -5.75 5.66 -4.84
C GLN A 67 -5.50 4.15 -4.97
N LEU A 68 -6.39 3.33 -4.41
CA LEU A 68 -6.32 1.88 -4.44
C LEU A 68 -7.72 1.33 -4.20
N ALA A 69 -8.04 0.21 -4.86
CA ALA A 69 -9.14 -0.66 -4.51
C ALA A 69 -8.57 -2.04 -4.20
N LEU A 70 -9.07 -2.66 -3.14
CA LEU A 70 -8.80 -4.06 -2.82
C LEU A 70 -10.06 -4.84 -3.18
N GLU A 71 -9.92 -5.78 -4.11
CA GLU A 71 -11.01 -6.65 -4.53
C GLU A 71 -10.91 -7.96 -3.78
N VAL A 72 -12.00 -8.33 -3.10
CA VAL A 72 -12.13 -9.57 -2.35
C VAL A 72 -13.40 -10.30 -2.80
N PRO A 73 -13.45 -11.64 -2.74
CA PRO A 73 -14.64 -12.40 -3.15
C PRO A 73 -15.90 -12.07 -2.33
N ASP A 74 -15.73 -11.73 -1.05
CA ASP A 74 -16.79 -11.35 -0.12
C ASP A 74 -16.22 -10.33 0.87
N VAL A 75 -16.81 -9.14 0.94
CA VAL A 75 -16.34 -8.04 1.79
C VAL A 75 -16.72 -8.22 3.26
N GLU A 76 -17.83 -8.90 3.54
CA GLU A 76 -18.29 -9.14 4.92
C GLU A 76 -17.48 -10.24 5.59
N ALA A 77 -16.92 -11.15 4.80
CA ALA A 77 -16.06 -12.24 5.26
C ALA A 77 -14.56 -11.90 5.27
N ALA A 78 -14.17 -10.75 4.72
CA ALA A 78 -12.77 -10.34 4.56
C ALA A 78 -12.15 -9.75 5.84
#